data_AF-A0AA95LXI2-F1
#
_entry.id   AF-A0AA95LXI2-F1
#
_cell.length_a   1.000
_cell.length_b   1.000
_cell.length_c   1.000
_cell.angle_alpha   90.00
_cell.angle_beta   90.00
_cell.angle_gamma   90.00
#
_symmetry.space_group_name_H-M   'P 1'
#
loop_
_entity.id
_entity.type
_entity.pdbx_description
1 polymer ?
#
loop_
_entity_poly.entity_id
_entity_poly.type
_entity_poly.pdbx_seq_one_letter_code
_entity_poly.pdbx_strand_id
1 'polypeptide(L)'
;MVNQSKQQQFQKLQTLLKELPWYVDEYINHKLRKLSTASLFNYCHDYKIFFNWMISEQLVSGTIKDVPLERLEQLTVLEVESFFNYLHYQLNNKELTVNRKLSALKSLFNYLQNIAETPDLKPYMNRNVMAKIEFNEVKDTMETKATKMEGKILLGDEYEKFRLFVANDYGELNKDNKKLYNFYQLNKERDTAIVSLILGSGLRLSELVGIELDDIDYSKYCVRVIRKGNKEQFVYFSQVAMADLQDYLSIRTAKYQVEKSNKALFISAPIGPKGKSRRLTARSVEKLIEKYATAFGKPSLSVHKLRHSFATRYHAEINDVPKLRRQLGHSSIQTTMIYTHIKNDDLKIAVDKMDMPKEQIE
;
A
#
# COMPACT_ATOMS: atom_id res chain seq x y z
N MET A 1 -15.44 -18.32 3.59
CA MET A 1 -14.17 -18.75 4.23
C MET A 1 -13.43 -17.52 4.75
N VAL A 2 -13.23 -17.40 6.06
CA VAL A 2 -12.42 -16.29 6.62
C VAL A 2 -11.01 -16.45 6.07
N ASN A 3 -10.53 -15.42 5.38
CA ASN A 3 -9.22 -15.38 4.72
C ASN A 3 -8.13 -15.73 5.75
N GLN A 4 -7.45 -16.88 5.62
CA GLN A 4 -6.45 -17.39 6.58
C GLN A 4 -5.40 -16.34 6.95
N SER A 5 -5.09 -15.41 6.03
CA SER A 5 -4.21 -14.28 6.28
C SER A 5 -4.74 -13.30 7.33
N LYS A 6 -6.06 -13.00 7.32
CA LYS A 6 -6.69 -12.12 8.33
C LYS A 6 -6.66 -12.76 9.71
N GLN A 7 -6.88 -14.07 9.80
CA GLN A 7 -6.84 -14.80 11.07
C GLN A 7 -5.42 -14.83 11.66
N GLN A 8 -4.40 -15.06 10.84
CA GLN A 8 -3.00 -14.98 11.28
C GLN A 8 -2.61 -13.57 11.74
N GLN A 9 -3.04 -12.53 11.03
CA GLN A 9 -2.79 -11.14 11.45
C GLN A 9 -3.49 -10.80 12.76
N PHE A 10 -4.71 -11.28 12.96
CA PHE A 10 -5.46 -11.10 14.20
C PHE A 10 -4.79 -11.82 15.38
N GLN A 11 -4.29 -13.04 15.19
CA GLN A 11 -3.52 -13.76 16.22
C GLN A 11 -2.26 -12.99 16.63
N LYS A 12 -1.51 -12.45 15.66
CA LYS A 12 -0.33 -11.61 15.95
C LYS A 12 -0.70 -10.36 16.75
N LEU A 13 -1.82 -9.71 16.42
CA LEU A 13 -2.34 -8.57 17.17
C LEU A 13 -2.67 -8.95 18.61
N GLN A 14 -3.37 -10.07 18.83
CA GLN A 14 -3.71 -10.56 20.17
C GLN A 14 -2.46 -10.89 21.00
N THR A 15 -1.43 -11.49 20.41
CA THR A 15 -0.18 -11.75 21.13
C THR A 15 0.49 -10.46 21.60
N LEU A 16 0.55 -9.44 20.75
CA LEU A 16 1.15 -8.15 21.11
C LEU A 16 0.32 -7.39 22.15
N LEU A 17 -1.01 -7.47 22.08
CA LEU A 17 -1.92 -6.86 23.06
C LEU A 17 -1.71 -7.39 24.46
N LYS A 18 -1.36 -8.68 24.61
CA LYS A 18 -1.05 -9.28 25.91
C LYS A 18 0.17 -8.67 26.59
N GLU A 19 0.96 -7.83 25.92
CA GLU A 19 2.13 -7.15 26.49
C GLU A 19 1.85 -5.69 26.85
N LEU A 20 0.68 -5.16 26.50
CA LEU A 20 0.31 -3.75 26.66
C LEU A 20 -0.64 -3.56 27.85
N PRO A 21 -0.80 -2.33 28.37
CA PRO A 21 -1.80 -2.03 29.39
C PRO A 21 -3.22 -2.38 28.95
N TRP A 22 -4.07 -2.73 29.92
CA TRP A 22 -5.46 -3.18 29.67
C TRP A 22 -6.28 -2.17 28.87
N TYR A 23 -6.11 -0.87 29.12
CA TYR A 23 -6.85 0.19 28.43
C TYR A 23 -6.49 0.31 26.94
N VAL A 24 -5.33 -0.23 26.53
CA VAL A 24 -4.95 -0.32 25.11
C VAL A 24 -5.74 -1.43 24.43
N ASP A 25 -5.95 -2.57 25.10
CA ASP A 25 -6.79 -3.65 24.57
C ASP A 25 -8.23 -3.15 24.35
N GLU A 26 -8.79 -2.45 25.33
CA GLU A 26 -10.11 -1.84 25.21
C GLU A 26 -10.20 -0.87 24.01
N TYR A 27 -9.23 0.04 23.88
CA TYR A 27 -9.14 0.96 22.74
C TYR A 27 -9.03 0.23 21.40
N ILE A 28 -8.19 -0.81 21.31
CA ILE A 28 -8.00 -1.57 20.07
C ILE A 28 -9.30 -2.31 19.71
N ASN A 29 -9.99 -2.88 20.70
CA ASN A 29 -11.29 -3.52 20.51
C ASN A 29 -12.35 -2.52 20.01
N HIS A 30 -12.38 -1.30 20.53
CA HIS A 30 -13.23 -0.22 20.01
C HIS A 30 -12.91 0.08 18.52
N LYS A 31 -11.64 0.10 18.14
CA LYS A 31 -11.20 0.43 16.77
C LYS A 31 -11.28 -0.74 15.77
N LEU A 32 -11.40 -1.99 16.21
CA LEU A 32 -11.49 -3.18 15.35
C LEU A 32 -12.61 -3.07 14.29
N ARG A 33 -13.70 -2.36 14.62
CA ARG A 33 -14.83 -2.16 13.69
C ARG A 33 -14.52 -1.18 12.55
N LYS A 34 -13.54 -0.28 12.73
CA LYS A 34 -13.28 0.84 11.83
C LYS A 34 -11.93 0.73 11.11
N LEU A 35 -10.95 0.05 11.71
CA LEU A 35 -9.58 -0.04 11.20
C LEU A 35 -9.19 -1.48 10.86
N SER A 36 -8.22 -1.62 9.97
CA SER A 36 -7.69 -2.94 9.62
C SER A 36 -6.82 -3.50 10.76
N THR A 37 -6.79 -4.82 10.90
CA THR A 37 -5.92 -5.53 11.86
C THR A 37 -4.44 -5.15 11.70
N ALA A 38 -3.97 -4.95 10.47
CA ALA A 38 -2.60 -4.50 10.20
C ALA A 38 -2.35 -3.06 10.69
N SER A 39 -3.32 -2.15 10.54
CA SER A 39 -3.21 -0.78 11.07
C SER A 39 -3.15 -0.79 12.60
N LEU A 40 -3.99 -1.60 13.24
CA LEU A 40 -4.04 -1.73 14.70
C LEU A 40 -2.77 -2.39 15.25
N PHE A 41 -2.23 -3.38 14.53
CA PHE A 41 -0.94 -4.00 14.88
C PHE A 41 0.20 -2.96 14.88
N ASN A 42 0.22 -2.05 13.91
CA ASN A 42 1.19 -0.95 13.89
C ASN A 42 0.97 0.04 15.06
N TYR A 43 -0.29 0.31 15.44
CA TYR A 43 -0.59 1.14 16.61
C TYR A 43 -0.04 0.50 17.88
N CYS A 44 -0.28 -0.81 18.09
CA CYS A 44 0.25 -1.55 19.24
C CYS A 44 1.78 -1.50 19.31
N HIS A 45 2.48 -1.61 18.17
CA HIS A 45 3.93 -1.43 18.13
C HIS A 45 4.38 -0.02 18.54
N ASP A 46 3.65 1.01 18.14
CA ASP A 46 3.96 2.39 18.53
C ASP A 46 3.72 2.62 20.01
N TYR A 47 2.64 2.08 20.56
CA TYR A 47 2.36 2.11 21.99
C TYR A 47 3.43 1.38 22.79
N LYS A 48 3.89 0.21 22.32
CA LYS A 48 4.99 -0.51 22.97
C LYS A 48 6.27 0.32 23.02
N ILE A 49 6.61 1.04 21.95
CA ILE A 49 7.78 1.92 21.91
C ILE A 49 7.63 3.06 22.92
N PHE A 50 6.44 3.66 23.00
CA PHE A 50 6.15 4.73 23.95
C PHE A 50 6.24 4.27 25.41
N PHE A 51 5.62 3.15 25.78
CA PHE A 51 5.68 2.65 27.15
C PHE A 51 7.08 2.17 27.55
N ASN A 52 7.82 1.55 26.63
CA ASN A 52 9.22 1.22 26.87
C ASN A 52 10.06 2.48 27.15
N TRP A 53 9.83 3.55 26.39
CA TRP A 53 10.50 4.82 26.63
C TRP A 53 10.14 5.42 28.00
N MET A 54 8.86 5.37 28.41
CA MET A 54 8.47 5.84 29.74
C MET A 54 9.20 5.10 30.86
N ILE A 55 9.38 3.78 30.71
CA ILE A 55 10.11 2.95 31.68
C ILE A 55 11.61 3.25 31.64
N SER A 56 12.20 3.42 30.44
CA SER A 56 13.64 3.69 30.31
C SER A 56 14.04 5.05 30.87
N GLU A 57 13.18 6.06 30.73
CA GLU A 57 13.33 7.39 31.33
C GLU A 57 12.91 7.43 32.81
N GLN A 58 12.61 6.26 33.42
CA GLN A 58 12.22 6.13 34.82
C GLN A 58 10.96 6.93 35.20
N LEU A 59 10.10 7.25 34.23
CA LEU A 59 8.81 7.92 34.47
C LEU A 59 7.79 6.97 35.13
N VAL A 60 8.00 5.67 34.98
CA VAL A 60 7.20 4.58 35.55
C VAL A 60 8.15 3.45 35.95
N SER A 61 7.90 2.83 37.10
CA SER A 61 8.57 1.59 37.52
C SER A 61 7.76 0.36 37.13
N GLY A 62 8.42 -0.77 36.89
CA GLY A 62 7.78 -2.05 36.56
C GLY A 62 7.80 -2.37 35.07
N THR A 63 6.78 -3.09 34.60
CA THR A 63 6.68 -3.53 33.20
C THR A 63 5.71 -2.66 32.40
N ILE A 64 5.70 -2.80 31.07
CA ILE A 64 4.77 -2.07 30.20
C ILE A 64 3.31 -2.23 30.65
N LYS A 65 2.94 -3.40 31.17
CA LYS A 65 1.57 -3.69 31.62
C LYS A 65 1.12 -2.86 32.81
N ASP A 66 2.09 -2.44 33.62
CA ASP A 66 1.87 -1.82 34.91
C ASP A 66 1.78 -0.30 34.80
N VAL A 67 1.90 0.26 33.58
CA VAL A 67 1.79 1.70 33.35
C VAL A 67 0.37 2.18 33.72
N PRO A 68 0.23 3.04 34.75
CA PRO A 68 -1.08 3.45 35.24
C PRO A 68 -1.66 4.62 34.41
N LEU A 69 -2.99 4.72 34.34
CA LEU A 69 -3.69 5.80 33.61
C LEU A 69 -3.35 7.17 34.18
N GLU A 70 -3.23 7.26 35.50
CA GLU A 70 -2.87 8.47 36.24
C GLU A 70 -1.53 9.02 35.75
N ARG A 71 -0.58 8.14 35.40
CA ARG A 71 0.69 8.59 34.84
C ARG A 71 0.50 9.23 33.49
N LEU A 72 -0.35 8.67 32.61
CA LEU A 72 -0.60 9.27 31.30
C LEU A 72 -1.22 10.66 31.42
N GLU A 73 -2.13 10.84 32.38
CA GLU A 73 -2.77 12.13 32.65
C GLU A 73 -1.77 13.18 33.16
N GLN A 74 -0.80 12.76 33.96
CA GLN A 74 0.24 13.60 34.57
C GLN A 74 1.40 13.94 33.63
N LEU A 75 1.50 13.34 32.43
CA LEU A 75 2.61 13.61 31.50
C LEU A 75 2.69 15.11 31.15
N THR A 76 3.88 15.67 31.31
CA THR A 76 4.14 17.07 30.95
C THR A 76 4.41 17.21 29.46
N VAL A 77 4.27 18.43 28.92
CA VAL A 77 4.65 18.71 27.53
C VAL A 77 6.13 18.42 27.32
N LEU A 78 6.98 18.83 28.27
CA LEU A 78 8.43 18.60 28.22
C LEU A 78 8.78 17.11 28.11
N GLU A 79 8.11 16.24 28.87
CA GLU A 79 8.33 14.79 28.79
C GLU A 79 7.93 14.24 27.41
N VAL A 80 6.81 14.71 26.84
CA VAL A 80 6.41 14.28 25.50
C VAL A 80 7.35 14.82 24.41
N GLU A 81 7.92 16.01 24.58
CA GLU A 81 9.00 16.53 23.72
C GLU A 81 10.27 15.67 23.84
N SER A 82 10.62 15.21 25.04
CA SER A 82 11.71 14.23 25.22
C SER A 82 11.44 12.92 24.49
N PHE A 83 10.18 12.46 24.46
CA PHE A 83 9.80 11.30 23.64
C PHE A 83 9.94 11.59 22.14
N PHE A 84 9.59 12.79 21.67
CA PHE A 84 9.85 13.20 20.29
C PHE A 84 11.35 13.05 20.00
N ASN A 85 12.20 13.68 20.81
CA ASN A 85 13.64 13.66 20.63
C ASN A 85 14.20 12.24 20.63
N TYR A 86 13.68 11.37 21.50
CA TYR A 86 13.99 9.94 21.49
C TYR A 86 13.65 9.29 20.13
N LEU A 87 12.44 9.52 19.60
CA LEU A 87 12.03 8.98 18.31
C LEU A 87 12.91 9.48 17.16
N HIS A 88 13.27 10.76 17.16
CA HIS A 88 14.01 11.39 16.08
C HIS A 88 15.50 11.03 16.13
N TYR A 89 16.15 11.23 17.28
CA TYR A 89 17.61 11.14 17.40
C TYR A 89 18.11 9.76 17.82
N GLN A 90 17.40 9.07 18.73
CA GLN A 90 17.86 7.76 19.21
C GLN A 90 17.39 6.62 18.31
N LEU A 91 16.12 6.66 17.88
CA LEU A 91 15.59 5.66 16.94
C LEU A 91 15.84 6.01 15.46
N ASN A 92 16.42 7.19 15.19
CA ASN A 92 16.72 7.66 13.84
C ASN A 92 15.51 7.58 12.89
N ASN A 93 14.31 7.89 13.41
CA ASN A 93 13.09 7.83 12.61
C ASN A 93 12.99 9.06 11.72
N LYS A 94 12.62 8.85 10.46
CA LYS A 94 12.20 9.94 9.56
C LYS A 94 10.96 10.64 10.11
N GLU A 95 10.82 11.93 9.82
CA GLU A 95 9.72 12.79 10.28
C GLU A 95 8.33 12.18 10.04
N LEU A 96 8.09 11.61 8.86
CA LEU A 96 6.84 10.92 8.54
C LEU A 96 6.53 9.75 9.50
N THR A 97 7.56 9.02 9.93
CA THR A 97 7.43 7.92 10.88
C THR A 97 7.15 8.44 12.29
N VAL A 98 7.79 9.54 12.70
CA VAL A 98 7.54 10.22 13.98
C VAL A 98 6.09 10.71 14.04
N ASN A 99 5.64 11.48 13.04
CA ASN A 99 4.27 11.99 12.94
C ASN A 99 3.23 10.87 12.97
N ARG A 100 3.50 9.72 12.34
CA ARG A 100 2.63 8.54 12.40
C ARG A 100 2.51 7.96 13.82
N LYS A 101 3.63 7.85 14.55
CA LYS A 101 3.66 7.35 15.95
C LYS A 101 2.88 8.27 16.88
N LEU A 102 3.16 9.57 16.79
CA LEU A 102 2.48 10.62 17.54
C LEU A 102 0.96 10.66 17.21
N SER A 103 0.57 10.40 15.96
CA SER A 103 -0.85 10.27 15.57
C SER A 103 -1.53 9.08 16.23
N ALA A 104 -0.86 7.93 16.34
CA ALA A 104 -1.39 6.77 17.04
C ALA A 104 -1.61 7.09 18.54
N LEU A 105 -0.66 7.78 19.17
CA LEU A 105 -0.76 8.21 20.58
C LEU A 105 -1.88 9.23 20.78
N LYS A 106 -1.99 10.27 19.95
CA LYS A 106 -3.12 11.21 19.98
C LYS A 106 -4.47 10.48 19.90
N SER A 107 -4.58 9.47 19.04
CA SER A 107 -5.82 8.69 18.92
C SER A 107 -6.16 7.87 20.17
N LEU A 108 -5.14 7.32 20.87
CA LEU A 108 -5.34 6.63 22.15
C LEU A 108 -5.72 7.62 23.26
N PHE A 109 -4.96 8.70 23.44
CA PHE A 109 -5.24 9.71 24.47
C PHE A 109 -6.60 10.38 24.28
N ASN A 110 -6.99 10.66 23.04
CA ASN A 110 -8.34 11.16 22.74
C ASN A 110 -9.42 10.15 23.10
N TYR A 111 -9.20 8.85 22.89
CA TYR A 111 -10.16 7.83 23.30
C TYR A 111 -10.31 7.81 24.82
N LEU A 112 -9.20 7.77 25.56
CA LEU A 112 -9.19 7.74 27.02
C LEU A 112 -9.84 8.97 27.65
N GLN A 113 -9.74 10.14 27.00
CA GLN A 113 -10.34 11.38 27.50
C GLN A 113 -11.82 11.55 27.09
N ASN A 114 -12.16 11.24 25.83
CA ASN A 114 -13.41 11.72 25.23
C ASN A 114 -14.39 10.60 24.83
N ILE A 115 -14.01 9.32 24.96
CA ILE A 115 -14.81 8.19 24.48
C ILE A 115 -14.95 7.11 25.55
N ALA A 116 -13.85 6.76 26.22
CA ALA A 116 -13.82 5.73 27.24
C ALA A 116 -14.41 6.28 28.55
N GLU A 117 -15.21 5.44 29.22
CA GLU A 117 -15.91 5.82 30.43
C GLU A 117 -15.73 4.76 31.51
N THR A 118 -15.62 5.22 32.76
CA THR A 118 -15.74 4.38 33.95
C THR A 118 -17.20 3.94 34.15
N PRO A 119 -17.46 2.93 35.00
CA PRO A 119 -18.83 2.53 35.34
C PRO A 119 -19.71 3.67 35.90
N ASP A 120 -19.10 4.71 36.47
CA ASP A 120 -19.76 5.93 36.96
C ASP A 120 -19.84 7.06 35.92
N LEU A 121 -19.67 6.74 34.63
CA LEU A 121 -19.82 7.66 33.50
C LEU A 121 -18.84 8.85 33.52
N LYS A 122 -17.63 8.64 34.03
CA LYS A 122 -16.55 9.63 33.98
C LYS A 122 -15.50 9.22 32.95
N PRO A 123 -14.81 10.19 32.32
CA PRO A 123 -13.71 9.88 31.42
C PRO A 123 -12.55 9.22 32.18
N TYR A 124 -11.78 8.36 31.52
CA TYR A 124 -10.58 7.76 32.12
C TYR A 124 -9.46 8.75 32.41
N MET A 125 -9.41 9.87 31.67
CA MET A 125 -8.48 10.97 31.95
C MET A 125 -9.18 12.31 31.76
N ASN A 126 -8.91 13.28 32.62
CA ASN A 126 -9.44 14.64 32.45
C ASN A 126 -8.49 15.51 31.62
N ARG A 127 -7.18 15.29 31.76
CA ARG A 127 -6.13 16.02 31.02
C ARG A 127 -5.48 15.16 29.93
N ASN A 128 -5.44 15.71 28.72
CA ASN A 128 -4.78 15.11 27.57
C ASN A 128 -3.60 15.96 27.09
N VAL A 129 -2.38 15.53 27.41
CA VAL A 129 -1.15 16.22 26.97
C VAL A 129 -0.96 16.13 25.45
N MET A 130 -1.34 15.02 24.83
CA MET A 130 -1.14 14.79 23.39
C MET A 130 -1.94 15.77 22.53
N ALA A 131 -3.07 16.30 23.03
CA ALA A 131 -3.83 17.34 22.35
C ALA A 131 -3.05 18.68 22.20
N LYS A 132 -2.01 18.89 23.02
CA LYS A 132 -1.18 20.11 23.01
C LYS A 132 0.05 20.03 22.10
N ILE A 133 0.37 18.83 21.61
CA ILE A 133 1.58 18.59 20.81
C ILE A 133 1.30 18.97 19.36
N GLU A 134 2.12 19.83 18.78
CA GLU A 134 2.04 20.17 17.36
C GLU A 134 2.82 19.15 16.51
N PHE A 135 2.36 18.95 15.27
CA PHE A 135 3.11 18.15 14.31
C PHE A 135 3.97 19.06 13.47
N ASN A 136 5.23 18.69 13.27
CA ASN A 136 6.04 19.27 12.21
C ASN A 136 5.49 18.76 10.86
N GLU A 137 4.54 19.51 10.29
CA GLU A 137 4.02 19.23 8.96
C GLU A 137 5.03 19.74 7.93
N VAL A 138 6.07 18.96 7.62
CA VAL A 138 6.83 19.20 6.38
C VAL A 138 5.90 18.88 5.20
N LYS A 139 5.19 19.90 4.72
CA LYS A 139 4.31 19.80 3.56
C LYS A 139 5.14 19.91 2.30
N ASP A 140 5.50 18.77 1.73
CA ASP A 140 5.96 18.74 0.33
C ASP A 140 4.83 19.32 -0.55
N THR A 141 5.17 20.31 -1.37
CA THR A 141 4.28 20.82 -2.42
C THR A 141 3.96 19.71 -3.43
N MET A 142 2.95 19.92 -4.27
CA MET A 142 2.54 18.90 -5.25
C MET A 142 3.64 18.70 -6.30
N GLU A 143 4.30 19.79 -6.68
CA GLU A 143 5.47 19.85 -7.55
C GLU A 143 6.62 19.05 -6.94
N THR A 144 6.93 19.28 -5.67
CA THR A 144 7.99 18.54 -4.96
C THR A 144 7.72 17.03 -4.97
N LYS A 145 6.45 16.62 -4.78
CA LYS A 145 6.06 15.20 -4.85
C LYS A 145 6.18 14.64 -6.27
N ALA A 146 5.81 15.42 -7.28
CA ALA A 146 5.92 15.04 -8.68
C ALA A 146 7.38 14.87 -9.11
N THR A 147 8.26 15.83 -8.80
CA THR A 147 9.70 15.76 -9.10
C THR A 147 10.36 14.56 -8.40
N LYS A 148 10.02 14.29 -7.13
CA LYS A 148 10.52 13.11 -6.40
C LYS A 148 10.07 11.78 -7.03
N MET A 149 9.03 11.79 -7.86
CA MET A 149 8.42 10.63 -8.50
C MET A 149 8.88 10.42 -9.95
N GLU A 150 9.09 11.49 -10.72
CA GLU A 150 9.40 11.48 -12.15
C GLU A 150 10.55 10.51 -12.51
N GLY A 151 11.69 10.59 -11.82
CA GLY A 151 12.83 9.70 -12.05
C GLY A 151 12.67 8.26 -11.54
N LYS A 152 11.49 7.90 -11.02
CA LYS A 152 11.21 6.59 -10.41
C LYS A 152 10.04 5.85 -11.06
N ILE A 153 9.40 6.46 -12.05
CA ILE A 153 8.27 5.90 -12.79
C ILE A 153 8.67 5.62 -14.25
N LEU A 154 7.76 5.01 -15.00
CA LEU A 154 7.86 4.83 -16.44
C LEU A 154 7.11 5.96 -17.14
N LEU A 155 7.76 6.61 -18.09
CA LEU A 155 7.21 7.72 -18.88
C LEU A 155 7.27 7.40 -20.37
N GLY A 156 6.44 8.07 -21.18
CA GLY A 156 6.45 7.88 -22.62
C GLY A 156 6.25 6.42 -23.00
N ASP A 157 7.12 5.85 -23.82
CA ASP A 157 7.07 4.45 -24.26
C ASP A 157 7.72 3.44 -23.29
N GLU A 158 8.28 3.91 -22.17
CA GLU A 158 8.98 3.04 -21.20
C GLU A 158 8.06 1.97 -20.58
N TYR A 159 6.74 2.24 -20.49
CA TYR A 159 5.79 1.25 -19.98
C TYR A 159 5.68 0.05 -20.90
N GLU A 160 5.69 0.29 -22.21
CA GLU A 160 5.57 -0.74 -23.25
C GLU A 160 6.88 -1.51 -23.34
N LYS A 161 8.01 -0.80 -23.36
CA LYS A 161 9.35 -1.40 -23.30
C LYS A 161 9.53 -2.27 -22.07
N PHE A 162 9.09 -1.82 -20.89
CA PHE A 162 9.19 -2.63 -19.68
C PHE A 162 8.32 -3.90 -19.73
N ARG A 163 7.10 -3.80 -20.27
CA ARG A 163 6.23 -4.98 -20.46
C ARG A 163 6.86 -5.98 -21.44
N LEU A 164 7.34 -5.50 -22.59
CA LEU A 164 8.02 -6.34 -23.59
C LEU A 164 9.32 -6.95 -23.06
N PHE A 165 10.07 -6.21 -22.25
CA PHE A 165 11.25 -6.72 -21.56
C PHE A 165 10.91 -7.88 -20.63
N VAL A 166 9.81 -7.78 -19.88
CA VAL A 166 9.32 -8.87 -19.01
C VAL A 166 8.84 -10.06 -19.84
N ALA A 167 8.22 -9.83 -21.00
CA ALA A 167 7.67 -10.86 -21.86
C ALA A 167 8.72 -11.63 -22.68
N ASN A 168 9.78 -10.94 -23.11
CA ASN A 168 10.75 -11.45 -24.08
C ASN A 168 12.20 -11.26 -23.61
N ASP A 169 12.64 -10.01 -23.45
CA ASP A 169 14.06 -9.66 -23.40
C ASP A 169 14.78 -10.17 -22.13
N TYR A 170 14.08 -10.27 -20.99
CA TYR A 170 14.66 -10.80 -19.76
C TYR A 170 15.14 -12.24 -19.91
N GLY A 171 14.43 -13.05 -20.71
CA GLY A 171 14.84 -14.42 -21.03
C GLY A 171 16.13 -14.44 -21.84
N GLU A 172 16.20 -13.63 -22.89
CA GLU A 172 17.37 -13.52 -23.76
C GLU A 172 18.61 -13.03 -23.02
N LEU A 173 18.45 -12.03 -22.15
CA LEU A 173 19.53 -11.52 -21.29
C LEU A 173 20.14 -12.59 -20.38
N ASN A 174 19.36 -13.62 -20.02
CA ASN A 174 19.76 -14.64 -19.05
C ASN A 174 19.85 -16.05 -19.65
N LYS A 175 19.90 -16.18 -20.98
CA LYS A 175 19.90 -17.46 -21.70
C LYS A 175 21.02 -18.41 -21.26
N ASP A 176 22.19 -17.87 -20.92
CA ASP A 176 23.36 -18.66 -20.53
C ASP A 176 23.22 -19.23 -19.10
N ASN A 177 22.38 -18.60 -18.27
CA ASN A 177 22.03 -19.11 -16.94
C ASN A 177 20.81 -20.04 -17.03
N LYS A 178 21.05 -21.31 -17.37
CA LYS A 178 20.00 -22.34 -17.56
C LYS A 178 18.96 -22.37 -16.42
N LYS A 179 19.39 -22.22 -15.16
CA LYS A 179 18.48 -22.23 -14.01
C LYS A 179 17.53 -21.03 -14.03
N LEU A 180 18.07 -19.83 -14.26
CA LEU A 180 17.29 -18.61 -14.32
C LEU A 180 16.39 -18.58 -15.56
N TYR A 181 16.91 -19.00 -16.71
CA TYR A 181 16.17 -19.12 -17.96
C TYR A 181 14.99 -20.07 -17.84
N ASN A 182 15.18 -21.27 -17.28
CA ASN A 182 14.09 -22.23 -17.07
C ASN A 182 13.02 -21.68 -16.10
N PHE A 183 13.45 -20.99 -15.03
CA PHE A 183 12.52 -20.36 -14.11
C PHE A 183 11.74 -19.22 -14.77
N TYR A 184 12.39 -18.46 -15.65
CA TYR A 184 11.76 -17.43 -16.47
C TYR A 184 10.74 -18.04 -17.43
N GLN A 185 11.12 -19.03 -18.25
CA GLN A 185 10.21 -19.68 -19.20
C GLN A 185 9.00 -20.31 -18.50
N LEU A 186 9.17 -20.79 -17.26
CA LEU A 186 8.06 -21.28 -16.46
C LEU A 186 7.04 -20.19 -16.08
N ASN A 187 7.48 -18.94 -15.92
CA ASN A 187 6.67 -17.90 -15.30
C ASN A 187 6.40 -16.67 -16.17
N LYS A 188 7.01 -16.56 -17.36
CA LYS A 188 6.98 -15.34 -18.17
C LYS A 188 5.56 -14.83 -18.43
N GLU A 189 4.61 -15.69 -18.80
CA GLU A 189 3.24 -15.26 -19.12
C GLU A 189 2.52 -14.74 -17.88
N ARG A 190 2.73 -15.38 -16.71
CA ARG A 190 2.20 -14.90 -15.43
C ARG A 190 2.81 -13.55 -15.07
N ASP A 191 4.13 -13.45 -15.16
CA ASP A 191 4.87 -12.27 -14.74
C ASP A 191 4.55 -11.07 -15.65
N THR A 192 4.40 -11.30 -16.97
CA THR A 192 3.87 -10.32 -17.93
C THR A 192 2.45 -9.92 -17.59
N ALA A 193 1.52 -10.86 -17.43
CA ALA A 193 0.12 -10.55 -17.08
C ALA A 193 0.00 -9.70 -15.80
N ILE A 194 0.85 -9.96 -14.78
CA ILE A 194 0.93 -9.15 -13.56
C ILE A 194 1.33 -7.71 -13.88
N VAL A 195 2.42 -7.52 -14.64
CA VAL A 195 2.95 -6.21 -15.01
C VAL A 195 1.95 -5.45 -15.87
N SER A 196 1.41 -6.09 -16.90
CA SER A 196 0.42 -5.54 -17.82
C SER A 196 -0.85 -5.13 -17.10
N LEU A 197 -1.35 -5.95 -16.18
CA LEU A 197 -2.55 -5.63 -15.43
C LEU A 197 -2.33 -4.42 -14.51
N ILE A 198 -1.19 -4.28 -13.85
CA ILE A 198 -0.88 -3.08 -13.05
C ILE A 198 -0.79 -1.83 -13.96
N LEU A 199 -0.03 -1.91 -15.06
CA LEU A 199 0.19 -0.80 -15.99
C LEU A 199 -1.03 -0.44 -16.83
N GLY A 200 -1.99 -1.36 -16.98
CA GLY A 200 -3.22 -1.19 -17.73
C GLY A 200 -4.42 -0.75 -16.89
N SER A 201 -4.31 -0.78 -15.55
CA SER A 201 -5.45 -0.53 -14.65
C SER A 201 -5.17 0.43 -13.49
N GLY A 202 -3.93 0.51 -13.02
CA GLY A 202 -3.56 1.25 -11.82
C GLY A 202 -3.98 0.57 -10.51
N LEU A 203 -4.21 -0.75 -10.47
CA LEU A 203 -4.55 -1.50 -9.25
C LEU A 203 -3.51 -1.33 -8.13
N ARG A 204 -3.95 -1.39 -6.87
CA ARG A 204 -3.04 -1.53 -5.71
C ARG A 204 -2.51 -2.96 -5.65
N LEU A 205 -1.32 -3.13 -5.09
CA LEU A 205 -0.74 -4.46 -4.85
C LEU A 205 -1.69 -5.39 -4.10
N SER A 206 -2.33 -4.90 -3.04
CA SER A 206 -3.28 -5.68 -2.24
C SER A 206 -4.54 -6.07 -3.02
N GLU A 207 -4.97 -5.23 -3.96
CA GLU A 207 -6.12 -5.51 -4.83
C GLU A 207 -5.72 -6.62 -5.80
N LEU A 208 -4.60 -6.46 -6.52
CA LEU A 208 -4.05 -7.42 -7.48
C LEU A 208 -3.89 -8.83 -6.90
N VAL A 209 -3.22 -8.97 -5.76
CA VAL A 209 -3.00 -10.29 -5.14
C VAL A 209 -4.28 -10.89 -4.55
N GLY A 210 -5.32 -10.07 -4.37
CA GLY A 210 -6.63 -10.48 -3.86
C GLY A 210 -7.55 -11.06 -4.92
N ILE A 211 -7.33 -10.76 -6.20
CA ILE A 211 -8.22 -11.13 -7.30
C ILE A 211 -8.43 -12.64 -7.38
N GLU A 212 -9.67 -13.04 -7.60
CA GLU A 212 -10.11 -14.39 -7.96
C GLU A 212 -10.59 -14.42 -9.42
N LEU A 213 -10.64 -15.62 -10.02
CA LEU A 213 -11.10 -15.81 -11.40
C LEU A 213 -12.51 -15.24 -11.61
N ASP A 214 -13.40 -15.43 -10.62
CA ASP A 214 -14.79 -14.97 -10.66
C ASP A 214 -14.94 -13.44 -10.47
N ASP A 215 -13.85 -12.73 -10.13
CA ASP A 215 -13.87 -11.27 -10.00
C ASP A 215 -13.71 -10.55 -11.34
N ILE A 216 -13.34 -11.26 -12.41
CA ILE A 216 -13.02 -10.69 -13.72
C ILE A 216 -14.21 -10.78 -14.65
N ASP A 217 -14.64 -9.63 -15.18
CA ASP A 217 -15.53 -9.56 -16.32
C ASP A 217 -14.69 -9.46 -17.60
N TYR A 218 -14.54 -10.60 -18.27
CA TYR A 218 -13.78 -10.71 -19.52
C TYR A 218 -14.42 -9.97 -20.69
N SER A 219 -15.71 -9.66 -20.64
CA SER A 219 -16.40 -8.95 -21.72
C SER A 219 -16.24 -7.43 -21.60
N LYS A 220 -16.22 -6.92 -20.37
CA LYS A 220 -16.12 -5.48 -20.07
C LYS A 220 -14.71 -5.03 -19.70
N TYR A 221 -13.75 -5.95 -19.69
CA TYR A 221 -12.36 -5.72 -19.27
C TYR A 221 -12.29 -4.99 -17.94
N CYS A 222 -12.98 -5.54 -16.93
CA CYS A 222 -12.95 -4.98 -15.59
C CYS A 222 -12.84 -6.06 -14.52
N VAL A 223 -12.30 -5.65 -13.38
CA VAL A 223 -12.15 -6.51 -12.21
C VAL A 223 -12.86 -5.89 -11.01
N ARG A 224 -13.59 -6.73 -10.27
CA ARG A 224 -14.23 -6.35 -9.00
C ARG A 224 -13.18 -6.33 -7.89
N VAL A 225 -13.08 -5.22 -7.17
CA VAL A 225 -12.15 -5.06 -6.04
C VAL A 225 -12.84 -4.48 -4.82
N ILE A 226 -12.31 -4.79 -3.64
CA ILE A 226 -12.78 -4.26 -2.35
C ILE A 226 -11.80 -3.20 -1.86
N ARG A 227 -12.26 -1.96 -1.72
CA ARG A 227 -11.47 -0.80 -1.27
C ARG A 227 -11.71 -0.46 0.20
N LYS A 228 -10.92 0.49 0.71
CA LYS A 228 -11.01 0.99 2.09
C LYS A 228 -12.45 1.36 2.44
N GLY A 229 -12.90 0.92 3.62
CA GLY A 229 -14.28 1.08 4.07
C GLY A 229 -15.23 0.00 3.53
N ASN A 230 -14.69 -1.14 3.07
CA ASN A 230 -15.47 -2.25 2.50
C ASN A 230 -16.32 -1.84 1.29
N LYS A 231 -15.81 -0.90 0.49
CA LYS A 231 -16.51 -0.40 -0.71
C LYS A 231 -16.11 -1.24 -1.91
N GLU A 232 -17.07 -1.91 -2.51
CA GLU A 232 -16.85 -2.61 -3.78
C GLU A 232 -16.77 -1.61 -4.93
N GLN A 233 -15.87 -1.88 -5.88
CA GLN A 233 -15.74 -1.08 -7.09
C GLN A 233 -15.21 -1.93 -8.24
N PHE A 234 -15.61 -1.61 -9.46
CA PHE A 234 -15.00 -2.15 -10.67
C PHE A 234 -13.84 -1.26 -11.13
N VAL A 235 -12.74 -1.90 -11.53
CA VAL A 235 -11.54 -1.27 -12.09
C VAL A 235 -11.37 -1.80 -13.50
N TYR A 236 -11.43 -0.91 -14.48
CA TYR A 236 -11.23 -1.27 -15.88
C TYR A 236 -9.74 -1.49 -16.17
N PHE A 237 -9.42 -2.34 -17.14
CA PHE A 237 -8.05 -2.56 -17.59
C PHE A 237 -7.98 -2.59 -19.12
N SER A 238 -6.79 -2.32 -19.66
CA SER A 238 -6.58 -2.19 -21.10
C SER A 238 -6.73 -3.52 -21.85
N GLN A 239 -7.00 -3.44 -23.15
CA GLN A 239 -7.06 -4.60 -24.05
C GLN A 239 -5.74 -5.38 -24.07
N VAL A 240 -4.60 -4.67 -24.03
CA VAL A 240 -3.26 -5.29 -23.93
C VAL A 240 -3.15 -6.13 -22.65
N ALA A 241 -3.60 -5.59 -21.51
CA ALA A 241 -3.61 -6.34 -20.25
C ALA A 241 -4.54 -7.55 -20.31
N MET A 242 -5.66 -7.46 -21.05
CA MET A 242 -6.54 -8.60 -21.28
C MET A 242 -5.88 -9.69 -22.12
N ALA A 243 -5.18 -9.32 -23.20
CA ALA A 243 -4.47 -10.28 -24.05
C ALA A 243 -3.40 -11.04 -23.25
N ASP A 244 -2.52 -10.31 -22.54
CA ASP A 244 -1.48 -10.91 -21.69
C ASP A 244 -2.09 -11.80 -20.59
N LEU A 245 -3.26 -11.40 -20.06
CA LEU A 245 -3.99 -12.19 -19.08
C LEU A 245 -4.56 -13.49 -19.67
N GLN A 246 -5.09 -13.46 -20.90
CA GLN A 246 -5.59 -14.65 -21.59
C GLN A 246 -4.46 -15.65 -21.85
N ASP A 247 -3.29 -15.17 -22.27
CA ASP A 247 -2.11 -16.01 -22.48
C ASP A 247 -1.75 -16.74 -21.18
N TYR A 248 -1.71 -16.03 -20.06
CA TYR A 248 -1.48 -16.64 -18.75
C TYR A 248 -2.59 -17.64 -18.36
N LEU A 249 -3.86 -17.29 -18.54
CA LEU A 249 -4.99 -18.14 -18.15
C LEU A 249 -5.01 -19.45 -18.94
N SER A 250 -4.62 -19.44 -20.21
CA SER A 250 -4.58 -20.62 -21.08
C SER A 250 -3.63 -21.70 -20.53
N ILE A 251 -2.52 -21.29 -19.90
CA ILE A 251 -1.50 -22.20 -19.35
C ILE A 251 -1.61 -22.40 -17.84
N ARG A 252 -2.36 -21.55 -17.13
CA ARG A 252 -2.39 -21.48 -15.65
C ARG A 252 -2.61 -22.85 -15.01
N THR A 253 -3.64 -23.58 -15.44
CA THR A 253 -4.02 -24.85 -14.81
C THR A 253 -2.97 -25.93 -15.02
N ALA A 254 -2.50 -26.10 -16.26
CA ALA A 254 -1.54 -27.15 -16.62
C ALA A 254 -0.14 -26.86 -16.05
N LYS A 255 0.36 -25.64 -16.25
CA LYS A 255 1.74 -25.25 -15.92
C LYS A 255 1.98 -25.13 -14.42
N TYR A 256 0.94 -24.73 -13.67
CA TYR A 256 1.03 -24.56 -12.21
C TYR A 256 0.34 -25.69 -11.43
N GLN A 257 -0.19 -26.74 -12.07
CA GLN A 257 -0.82 -27.88 -11.40
C GLN A 257 -1.87 -27.42 -10.36
N VAL A 258 -2.74 -26.50 -10.76
CA VAL A 258 -3.68 -25.83 -9.84
C VAL A 258 -4.87 -26.73 -9.54
N GLU A 259 -5.15 -26.95 -8.26
CA GLU A 259 -6.35 -27.65 -7.83
C GLU A 259 -7.62 -26.87 -8.26
N LYS A 260 -8.67 -27.57 -8.70
CA LYS A 260 -9.94 -26.95 -9.18
C LYS A 260 -10.60 -26.04 -8.14
N SER A 261 -10.35 -26.26 -6.85
CA SER A 261 -10.87 -25.45 -5.74
C SER A 261 -10.18 -24.09 -5.61
N ASN A 262 -9.00 -23.90 -6.22
CA ASN A 262 -8.22 -22.68 -6.07
C ASN A 262 -8.63 -21.61 -7.10
N LYS A 263 -9.41 -20.65 -6.61
CA LYS A 263 -9.93 -19.52 -7.40
C LYS A 263 -8.97 -18.34 -7.53
N ALA A 264 -7.81 -18.33 -6.87
CA ALA A 264 -6.91 -17.17 -6.91
C ALA A 264 -6.37 -16.92 -8.32
N LEU A 265 -6.43 -15.69 -8.81
CA LEU A 265 -6.02 -15.38 -10.19
C LEU A 265 -4.55 -15.75 -10.42
N PHE A 266 -3.64 -15.15 -9.64
CA PHE A 266 -2.20 -15.37 -9.76
C PHE A 266 -1.70 -16.39 -8.76
N ILE A 267 -0.95 -17.36 -9.28
CA ILE A 267 -0.48 -18.53 -8.55
C ILE A 267 1.05 -18.58 -8.53
N SER A 268 1.63 -18.94 -7.38
CA SER A 268 3.05 -19.19 -7.24
C SER A 268 3.44 -20.49 -7.95
N ALA A 269 4.61 -20.52 -8.60
CA ALA A 269 5.16 -21.77 -9.10
C ALA A 269 5.31 -22.80 -7.95
N PRO A 270 5.03 -24.08 -8.19
CA PRO A 270 5.28 -25.12 -7.20
C PRO A 270 6.79 -25.19 -6.94
N ILE A 271 7.18 -25.15 -5.65
CA ILE A 271 8.59 -25.23 -5.26
C ILE A 271 8.85 -26.60 -4.64
N GLY A 272 9.70 -27.39 -5.29
CA GLY A 272 10.13 -28.71 -4.85
C GLY A 272 9.12 -29.83 -5.15
N PRO A 273 9.49 -31.10 -4.87
CA PRO A 273 8.74 -32.29 -5.31
C PRO A 273 7.32 -32.41 -4.72
N LYS A 274 7.09 -31.77 -3.57
CA LYS A 274 5.80 -31.75 -2.85
C LYS A 274 5.18 -30.35 -2.79
N GLY A 275 5.71 -29.40 -3.58
CA GLY A 275 5.30 -28.01 -3.57
C GLY A 275 3.88 -27.87 -4.11
N LYS A 276 2.92 -27.54 -3.23
CA LYS A 276 1.58 -27.14 -3.69
C LYS A 276 1.60 -25.70 -4.19
N SER A 277 0.92 -25.47 -5.30
CA SER A 277 0.66 -24.14 -5.83
C SER A 277 -0.28 -23.36 -4.93
N ARG A 278 0.09 -22.12 -4.60
CA ARG A 278 -0.65 -21.24 -3.68
C ARG A 278 -0.88 -19.89 -4.33
N ARG A 279 -1.82 -19.12 -3.77
CA ARG A 279 -2.00 -17.70 -4.11
C ARG A 279 -0.66 -16.97 -4.00
N LEU A 280 -0.34 -16.16 -5.00
CA LEU A 280 0.86 -15.34 -4.98
C LEU A 280 0.76 -14.29 -3.87
N THR A 281 1.81 -14.14 -3.07
CA THR A 281 1.82 -13.17 -1.96
C THR A 281 2.21 -11.77 -2.43
N ALA A 282 1.81 -10.74 -1.70
CA ALA A 282 2.24 -9.35 -1.95
C ALA A 282 3.77 -9.24 -2.05
N ARG A 283 4.49 -9.86 -1.10
CA ARG A 283 5.97 -9.89 -1.08
C ARG A 283 6.55 -10.59 -2.31
N SER A 284 5.91 -11.65 -2.80
CA SER A 284 6.34 -12.36 -4.01
C SER A 284 6.21 -11.47 -5.24
N VAL A 285 5.13 -10.71 -5.37
CA VAL A 285 4.94 -9.75 -6.45
C VAL A 285 5.93 -8.60 -6.35
N GLU A 286 6.19 -8.07 -5.15
CA GLU A 286 7.20 -7.01 -4.96
C GLU A 286 8.58 -7.45 -5.44
N LYS A 287 9.02 -8.64 -5.02
CA LYS A 287 10.29 -9.23 -5.48
C LYS A 287 10.32 -9.50 -6.98
N LEU A 288 9.19 -9.90 -7.55
CA LEU A 288 9.05 -10.10 -8.99
C LEU A 288 9.29 -8.77 -9.73
N ILE A 289 8.62 -7.69 -9.31
CA ILE A 289 8.81 -6.37 -9.93
C ILE A 289 10.25 -5.89 -9.73
N GLU A 290 10.81 -6.00 -8.52
CA GLU A 290 12.19 -5.60 -8.21
C GLU A 290 13.22 -6.33 -9.10
N LYS A 291 13.04 -7.64 -9.33
CA LYS A 291 13.87 -8.46 -10.21
C LYS A 291 13.91 -7.90 -11.64
N TYR A 292 12.75 -7.67 -12.24
CA TYR A 292 12.68 -7.15 -13.62
C TYR A 292 13.10 -5.68 -13.69
N ALA A 293 12.68 -4.86 -12.73
CA ALA A 293 13.04 -3.45 -12.63
C ALA A 293 14.56 -3.25 -12.58
N THR A 294 15.27 -4.05 -11.79
CA THR A 294 16.73 -3.99 -11.68
C THR A 294 17.38 -4.37 -13.00
N ALA A 295 16.94 -5.47 -13.63
CA ALA A 295 17.50 -5.91 -14.91
C ALA A 295 17.17 -4.95 -16.08
N PHE A 296 16.07 -4.22 -15.99
CA PHE A 296 15.69 -3.16 -16.95
C PHE A 296 16.46 -1.85 -16.73
N GLY A 297 17.26 -1.72 -15.67
CA GLY A 297 18.01 -0.49 -15.36
C GLY A 297 17.22 0.55 -14.56
N LYS A 298 16.06 0.20 -13.99
CA LYS A 298 15.29 1.05 -13.06
C LYS A 298 15.13 0.39 -11.69
N PRO A 299 16.20 0.20 -10.89
CA PRO A 299 16.16 -0.53 -9.61
C PRO A 299 15.22 0.11 -8.57
N SER A 300 14.92 1.39 -8.72
CA SER A 300 13.94 2.07 -7.88
C SER A 300 12.49 1.69 -8.19
N LEU A 301 12.18 1.14 -9.37
CA LEU A 301 10.79 0.88 -9.79
C LEU A 301 10.16 -0.21 -8.90
N SER A 302 8.92 0.05 -8.47
CA SER A 302 8.15 -0.82 -7.59
C SER A 302 6.69 -0.88 -8.03
N VAL A 303 5.88 -1.78 -7.45
CA VAL A 303 4.46 -1.93 -7.78
C VAL A 303 3.69 -0.61 -7.67
N HIS A 304 3.95 0.15 -6.61
CA HIS A 304 3.32 1.47 -6.43
C HIS A 304 3.77 2.46 -7.51
N LYS A 305 5.03 2.42 -7.92
CA LYS A 305 5.56 3.28 -9.00
C LYS A 305 5.02 2.87 -10.38
N LEU A 306 4.76 1.59 -10.63
CA LEU A 306 4.02 1.16 -11.84
C LEU A 306 2.59 1.73 -11.85
N ARG A 307 1.90 1.71 -10.71
CA ARG A 307 0.59 2.38 -10.58
C ARG A 307 0.68 3.90 -10.80
N HIS A 308 1.73 4.55 -10.30
CA HIS A 308 1.98 5.97 -10.60
C HIS A 308 2.24 6.17 -12.10
N SER A 309 2.97 5.26 -12.76
CA SER A 309 3.22 5.30 -14.20
C SER A 309 1.92 5.23 -15.01
N PHE A 310 0.99 4.35 -14.63
CA PHE A 310 -0.36 4.31 -15.21
C PHE A 310 -1.07 5.66 -15.06
N ALA A 311 -1.06 6.23 -13.86
CA ALA A 311 -1.77 7.47 -13.58
C ALA A 311 -1.19 8.67 -14.32
N THR A 312 0.15 8.78 -14.38
CA THR A 312 0.85 9.79 -15.17
C THR A 312 0.51 9.66 -16.65
N ARG A 313 0.53 8.44 -17.20
CA ARG A 313 0.18 8.19 -18.60
C ARG A 313 -1.27 8.55 -18.90
N TYR A 314 -2.21 8.09 -18.06
CA TYR A 314 -3.63 8.43 -18.20
C TYR A 314 -3.83 9.94 -18.21
N HIS A 315 -3.16 10.67 -17.32
CA HIS A 315 -3.27 12.13 -17.29
C HIS A 315 -2.70 12.77 -18.57
N ALA A 316 -1.52 12.33 -19.02
CA ALA A 316 -0.90 12.85 -20.24
C ALA A 316 -1.71 12.59 -21.51
N GLU A 317 -2.42 11.45 -21.60
CA GLU A 317 -3.17 11.06 -22.80
C GLU A 317 -4.64 11.54 -22.78
N ILE A 318 -5.30 11.50 -21.63
CA ILE A 318 -6.77 11.71 -21.52
C ILE A 318 -7.10 13.02 -20.78
N ASN A 319 -6.23 13.47 -19.89
CA ASN A 319 -6.40 14.69 -19.09
C ASN A 319 -7.75 14.80 -18.34
N ASP A 320 -8.25 13.68 -17.79
CA ASP A 320 -9.50 13.63 -17.00
C ASP A 320 -9.22 13.18 -15.56
N VAL A 321 -8.89 14.14 -14.70
CA VAL A 321 -8.55 13.90 -13.29
C VAL A 321 -9.72 13.27 -12.49
N PRO A 322 -10.99 13.69 -12.66
CA PRO A 322 -12.13 13.05 -11.99
C PRO A 322 -12.27 11.56 -12.31
N LYS A 323 -12.18 11.15 -13.59
CA LYS A 323 -12.22 9.74 -13.97
C LYS A 323 -11.00 8.99 -13.46
N LEU A 324 -9.81 9.58 -13.54
CA LEU A 324 -8.59 8.98 -12.98
C LEU A 324 -8.71 8.74 -11.47
N ARG A 325 -9.26 9.71 -10.71
CA ARG A 325 -9.51 9.56 -9.27
C ARG A 325 -10.41 8.37 -8.98
N ARG A 326 -11.48 8.19 -9.77
CA ARG A 326 -12.40 7.05 -9.64
C ARG A 326 -11.68 5.74 -9.97
N GLN A 327 -10.95 5.69 -11.09
CA GLN A 327 -10.17 4.53 -11.52
C GLN A 327 -9.16 4.09 -10.44
N LEU A 328 -8.39 5.02 -9.89
CA LEU A 328 -7.42 4.75 -8.82
C LEU A 328 -8.06 4.53 -7.44
N GLY A 329 -9.26 5.06 -7.21
CA GLY A 329 -9.94 4.98 -5.91
C GLY A 329 -9.28 5.82 -4.84
N HIS A 330 -8.90 7.04 -5.21
CA HIS A 330 -8.43 8.03 -4.25
C HIS A 330 -9.62 8.70 -3.56
N SER A 331 -9.57 8.79 -2.24
CA SER A 331 -10.62 9.45 -1.45
C SER A 331 -10.59 10.97 -1.58
N SER A 332 -9.44 11.55 -1.93
CA SER A 332 -9.27 12.97 -2.19
C SER A 332 -8.81 13.21 -3.63
N ILE A 333 -9.35 14.24 -4.26
CA ILE A 333 -8.89 14.71 -5.57
C ILE A 333 -7.43 15.19 -5.50
N GLN A 334 -7.02 15.79 -4.39
CA GLN A 334 -5.66 16.32 -4.18
C GLN A 334 -4.59 15.23 -4.32
N THR A 335 -4.88 13.99 -3.92
CA THR A 335 -3.93 12.87 -4.13
C THR A 335 -3.70 12.57 -5.62
N THR A 336 -4.70 12.84 -6.46
CA THR A 336 -4.65 12.61 -7.91
C THR A 336 -4.04 13.80 -8.64
N MET A 337 -4.19 15.01 -8.10
CA MET A 337 -3.59 16.22 -8.67
C MET A 337 -2.05 16.16 -8.72
N ILE A 338 -1.38 15.30 -7.94
CA ILE A 338 0.09 15.16 -8.02
C ILE A 338 0.56 14.82 -9.46
N TYR A 339 -0.26 14.10 -10.23
CA TYR A 339 0.09 13.73 -11.61
C TYR A 339 0.05 14.91 -12.59
N THR A 340 -0.61 16.01 -12.24
CA THR A 340 -0.69 17.22 -13.10
C THR A 340 0.56 18.08 -13.04
N HIS A 341 1.52 17.74 -12.18
CA HIS A 341 2.76 18.50 -12.00
C HIS A 341 3.99 17.76 -12.54
N ILE A 342 3.81 16.63 -13.24
CA ILE A 342 4.93 15.82 -13.78
C ILE A 342 5.43 16.39 -15.11
N LYS A 343 4.62 17.19 -15.81
CA LYS A 343 5.05 17.91 -17.03
C LYS A 343 4.58 19.36 -16.94
N ASN A 344 5.52 20.29 -16.88
CA ASN A 344 5.22 21.73 -16.98
C ASN A 344 4.98 22.20 -18.42
N ASP A 345 5.23 21.35 -19.42
CA ASP A 345 5.01 21.66 -20.84
C ASP A 345 3.52 21.76 -21.22
N ASP A 346 2.63 21.29 -20.33
CA ASP A 346 1.19 21.22 -20.58
C ASP A 346 0.53 22.60 -20.70
N LEU A 347 1.07 23.64 -20.05
CA LEU A 347 0.48 24.99 -20.13
C LEU A 347 0.68 25.62 -21.51
N LYS A 348 1.88 25.50 -22.09
CA LYS A 348 2.16 26.02 -23.43
C LYS A 348 1.34 25.27 -24.49
N ILE A 349 1.36 23.93 -24.43
CA ILE A 349 0.57 23.10 -25.34
C ILE A 349 -0.94 23.33 -25.17
N ALA A 350 -1.43 23.54 -23.94
CA ALA A 350 -2.84 23.83 -23.69
C ALA A 350 -3.26 25.18 -24.27
N VAL A 351 -2.41 26.19 -24.16
CA VAL A 351 -2.64 27.51 -24.79
C VAL A 351 -2.60 27.37 -26.32
N ASP A 352 -1.57 26.71 -26.87
CA ASP A 352 -1.43 26.51 -28.32
C ASP A 352 -2.62 25.70 -28.91
N LYS A 353 -3.21 24.78 -28.15
CA LYS A 353 -4.43 24.04 -28.56
C LYS A 353 -5.70 24.88 -28.57
N MET A 354 -5.76 26.01 -27.86
CA MET A 354 -6.92 26.91 -27.94
C MET A 354 -7.01 27.62 -29.29
N ASP A 355 -5.88 27.78 -29.98
CA ASP A 355 -5.80 28.44 -31.28
C ASP A 355 -6.17 27.51 -32.45
N MET A 356 -6.33 26.20 -32.20
CA MET A 356 -6.74 25.25 -33.22
C MET A 356 -8.27 25.22 -33.38
N PRO A 357 -8.82 25.35 -34.60
CA PRO A 357 -10.25 25.21 -34.83
C PRO A 357 -10.69 23.84 -34.32
N LYS A 358 -11.77 23.79 -33.53
CA LYS A 358 -12.42 22.52 -33.21
C LYS A 358 -12.97 21.97 -34.51
N GLU A 359 -12.32 20.95 -35.07
CA GLU A 359 -12.90 20.18 -36.17
C GLU A 359 -14.30 19.72 -35.73
N GLN A 360 -15.29 20.10 -36.53
CA GLN A 360 -16.68 19.71 -36.36
C GLN A 360 -16.72 18.18 -36.44
N ILE A 361 -16.98 17.53 -35.31
CA ILE A 361 -17.25 16.10 -35.26
C ILE A 361 -18.65 15.93 -35.83
N GLU A 362 -18.75 15.55 -37.11
CA GLU A 362 -19.95 14.95 -37.71
C GLU A 362 -20.16 13.51 -37.23
#